data_AF-A0A353VYX0-F1
#
_entry.id   AF-A0A353VYX0-F1
#
_cell.length_a   1.000
_cell.length_b   1.000
_cell.length_c   1.000
_cell.angle_alpha   90.00
_cell.angle_beta   90.00
_cell.angle_gamma   90.00
#
_symmetry.space_group_name_H-M   'P 1'
#
loop_
_entity.id
_entity.type
_entity.pdbx_description
1 polymer ?
#
loop_
_entity_poly.entity_id
_entity_poly.type
_entity_poly.pdbx_seq_one_letter_code
_entity_poly.pdbx_strand_id
1 'polypeptide(L)' 'SSLSLSKKLNTWIDNQQQISILIGGADGLSSSIKKTADEIWSLSEMTLPHGLVRIIIIEQLYRAWSIISNHPYHRE' A
#
# COMPACT_ATOMS: atom_id res chain seq x y z
N SER A 1 7.69 -3.87 -4.79
CA SER A 1 7.10 -5.05 -5.46
C SER A 1 6.12 -5.70 -4.49
N SER A 2 5.28 -6.64 -4.96
CA SER A 2 4.34 -7.35 -4.07
C SER A 2 5.06 -8.18 -3.00
N LEU A 3 6.24 -8.73 -3.31
CA LEU A 3 7.09 -9.46 -2.35
C LEU A 3 7.69 -8.54 -1.27
N SER A 4 8.09 -7.32 -1.61
CA SER A 4 8.57 -6.37 -0.59
C SER A 4 7.42 -5.94 0.33
N LEU A 5 6.23 -5.74 -0.24
CA LEU A 5 5.04 -5.40 0.52
C LEU A 5 4.59 -6.54 1.45
N SER A 6 4.69 -7.80 1.03
CA SER A 6 4.34 -8.95 1.88
C SER A 6 5.24 -9.05 3.12
N LYS A 7 6.55 -8.88 2.95
CA LYS A 7 7.48 -8.86 4.10
C LYS A 7 7.11 -7.76 5.10
N LYS A 8 6.82 -6.57 4.58
CA LYS A 8 6.47 -5.40 5.40
C LYS A 8 5.12 -5.58 6.10
N LEU A 9 4.13 -6.10 5.38
CA LEU A 9 2.82 -6.42 5.93
C LEU A 9 2.92 -7.47 7.03
N ASN A 10 3.80 -8.47 6.89
CA ASN A 10 4.05 -9.45 7.96
C ASN A 10 4.58 -8.77 9.22
N THR A 11 5.56 -7.86 9.09
CA THR A 11 6.08 -7.09 10.22
C THR A 11 4.99 -6.26 10.91
N TRP A 12 4.10 -5.62 10.15
CA TRP A 12 2.99 -4.87 10.71
C TRP A 12 2.03 -5.74 11.50
N ILE A 13 1.73 -6.94 10.99
CA ILE A 13 0.87 -7.93 11.65
C ILE A 13 1.51 -8.44 12.94
N ASP A 14 2.77 -8.87 12.87
CA ASP A 14 3.52 -9.43 14.01
C ASP A 14 3.60 -8.43 15.17
N ASN A 15 3.80 -7.15 14.83
CA ASN A 15 3.88 -6.05 15.80
C ASN A 15 2.52 -5.45 16.17
N GLN A 16 1.40 -5.96 15.64
CA GLN A 16 0.05 -5.43 15.84
C GLN A 16 -0.05 -3.92 15.57
N GLN A 17 0.67 -3.44 14.55
CA GLN A 17 0.75 -2.02 14.24
C GLN A 17 -0.56 -1.53 13.60
N GLN A 18 -1.02 -0.36 14.06
CA GLN A 18 -2.12 0.34 13.41
C GLN A 18 -1.57 1.12 12.21
N ILE A 19 -2.05 0.79 11.02
CA ILE A 19 -1.59 1.40 9.77
C ILE A 19 -2.73 2.25 9.18
N SER A 20 -2.40 3.49 8.83
CA SER A 20 -3.28 4.39 8.09
C SER A 20 -2.67 4.71 6.74
N ILE A 21 -3.39 4.44 5.65
CA ILE A 21 -2.96 4.78 4.29
C ILE A 21 -3.72 6.02 3.84
N LEU A 22 -2.97 7.09 3.56
CA LEU A 22 -3.52 8.37 3.10
C LEU A 22 -3.44 8.45 1.57
N ILE A 23 -4.58 8.72 0.93
CA ILE A 23 -4.68 8.92 -0.52
C ILE A 23 -5.21 10.32 -0.75
N GLY A 24 -4.43 11.16 -1.43
CA GLY A 24 -4.80 12.53 -1.74
C GLY A 24 -5.96 12.62 -2.74
N GLY A 25 -6.61 13.80 -2.77
CA GLY A 25 -7.61 14.15 -3.79
C GLY A 25 -6.96 14.55 -5.12
N ALA A 26 -7.70 15.28 -5.95
CA ALA A 26 -7.20 15.77 -7.25
C ALA A 26 -5.93 16.63 -7.11
N ASP A 27 -5.84 17.42 -6.04
CA ASP A 27 -4.68 18.29 -5.75
C ASP A 27 -3.56 17.58 -4.96
N GLY A 28 -3.71 16.28 -4.68
CA GLY A 28 -2.76 15.49 -3.93
C GLY A 28 -2.81 15.71 -2.41
N LEU A 29 -1.71 15.39 -1.72
CA LEU A 29 -1.55 15.58 -0.27
C LEU A 29 -0.74 16.85 0.02
N SER A 30 -1.12 17.58 1.07
CA SER A 30 -0.40 18.77 1.51
C SER A 30 1.05 18.45 1.89
N SER A 31 1.93 19.44 1.76
CA SER A 31 3.33 19.31 2.16
C SER A 31 3.48 19.02 3.66
N SER A 32 2.57 19.52 4.50
CA SER A 32 2.54 19.24 5.94
C SER A 32 2.31 17.76 6.23
N ILE A 33 1.34 17.12 5.55
CA ILE A 33 1.06 15.69 5.70
C ILE A 33 2.24 14.85 5.20
N LYS A 34 2.83 15.22 4.05
CA LYS A 34 3.98 14.50 3.50
C LYS A 34 5.19 14.52 4.44
N LYS A 35 5.39 15.59 5.22
CA LYS A 35 6.49 15.70 6.18
C LYS A 35 6.31 14.84 7.44
N THR A 36 5.07 14.51 7.80
CA THR A 36 4.76 13.69 8.98
C THR A 36 4.53 12.23 8.65
N ALA A 37 4.44 11.87 7.37
CA ALA A 37 4.25 10.49 6.96
C ALA A 37 5.50 9.66 7.26
N ASP A 38 5.32 8.51 7.90
CA ASP A 38 6.42 7.56 8.13
C ASP A 38 7.01 7.09 6.80
N GLU A 39 6.16 6.95 5.77
CA GLU A 39 6.56 6.56 4.43
C GLU A 39 5.71 7.20 3.33
N ILE A 40 6.33 7.35 2.16
CA ILE A 40 5.68 7.84 0.94
C ILE A 40 5.86 6.79 -0.14
N TRP A 41 4.75 6.35 -0.75
CA TRP A 41 4.76 5.35 -1.81
C TRP A 41 4.49 6.00 -3.17
N SER A 42 5.30 5.63 -4.17
CA SER A 42 4.99 5.88 -5.57
C SER A 42 4.44 4.60 -6.19
N LEU A 43 3.22 4.66 -6.75
CA LEU A 43 2.59 3.53 -7.42
C LEU A 43 2.98 3.44 -8.90
N SER A 44 3.34 4.58 -9.50
CA SER A 44 3.68 4.71 -10.91
C SER A 44 4.31 6.09 -11.15
N GLU A 45 5.02 6.25 -12.26
CA GLU A 45 5.41 7.56 -12.79
C GLU A 45 4.22 8.32 -13.43
N MET A 46 3.10 7.63 -13.67
CA MET A 46 1.89 8.21 -14.24
C MET A 46 0.97 8.83 -13.18
N THR A 47 0.26 9.89 -13.55
CA THR A 47 -0.82 10.44 -12.73
C THR A 47 -2.03 9.51 -12.78
N LEU A 48 -2.30 8.81 -11.68
CA LEU A 48 -3.44 7.91 -11.55
C LEU A 48 -4.63 8.64 -10.89
N PRO A 49 -5.87 8.48 -11.39
CA PRO A 49 -7.06 8.99 -10.72
C PRO A 49 -7.16 8.43 -9.30
N HIS A 50 -7.45 9.29 -8.32
CA HIS A 50 -7.50 8.89 -6.89
C HIS A 50 -8.46 7.72 -6.61
N GLY A 51 -9.55 7.59 -7.37
CA GLY A 51 -10.47 6.44 -7.27
C GLY A 51 -9.81 5.11 -7.66
N LEU A 52 -8.99 5.12 -8.72
CA LEU A 52 -8.24 3.95 -9.18
C LEU A 52 -7.13 3.58 -8.19
N VAL A 53 -6.47 4.58 -7.60
CA VAL A 53 -5.42 4.39 -6.59
C VAL A 53 -5.93 3.56 -5.40
N ARG A 54 -7.17 3.78 -4.94
CA ARG A 54 -7.78 2.99 -3.86
C ARG A 54 -7.87 1.50 -4.23
N ILE A 55 -8.32 1.22 -5.45
CA ILE A 55 -8.47 -0.16 -5.94
C ILE A 55 -7.10 -0.84 -6.04
N ILE A 56 -6.11 -0.15 -6.61
CA ILE A 56 -4.75 -0.68 -6.75
C ILE A 56 -4.14 -1.00 -5.39
N ILE A 57 -4.27 -0.10 -4.40
CA ILE A 57 -3.73 -0.33 -3.05
C ILE A 57 -4.39 -1.54 -2.39
N ILE A 58 -5.72 -1.63 -2.45
CA ILE A 58 -6.45 -2.76 -1.87
C ILE A 58 -6.02 -4.09 -2.52
N GLU A 59 -5.91 -4.12 -3.85
CA GLU A 59 -5.46 -5.31 -4.58
C GLU A 59 -4.03 -5.70 -4.21
N GLN A 60 -3.10 -4.74 -4.12
CA GLN A 60 -1.71 -5.03 -3.74
C GLN A 60 -1.58 -5.49 -2.29
N LEU A 61 -2.38 -4.95 -1.36
CA LEU A 61 -2.45 -5.44 0.01
C LEU A 61 -2.99 -6.87 0.06
N TYR A 62 -4.07 -7.16 -0.67
CA TYR A 62 -4.62 -8.50 -0.76
C TYR A 62 -3.63 -9.50 -1.37
N ARG A 63 -2.90 -9.10 -2.41
CA ARG A 63 -1.83 -9.89 -3.01
C ARG A 63 -0.70 -10.15 -2.02
N ALA A 64 -0.24 -9.13 -1.30
CA ALA A 64 0.78 -9.26 -0.27
C ALA A 64 0.34 -10.22 0.84
N TRP A 65 -0.90 -10.10 1.31
CA TRP A 65 -1.49 -11.00 2.29
C TRP A 65 -1.61 -12.44 1.77
N SER A 66 -1.98 -12.61 0.49
CA SER A 66 -2.07 -13.92 -0.15
C SER A 66 -0.72 -14.63 -0.19
N ILE A 67 0.39 -13.89 -0.39
CA ILE A 67 1.74 -14.43 -0.30
C ILE A 67 2.04 -14.93 1.13
N ILE A 68 1.74 -14.12 2.15
CA ILE A 68 1.96 -14.49 3.56
C ILE A 68 1.17 -15.74 3.93
N SER A 69 -0.08 -15.80 3.49
CA SER A 69 -1.02 -16.89 3.83
C SER A 69 -0.84 -18.14 2.97
N ASN A 70 0.17 -18.16 2.08
CA ASN A 70 0.38 -19.21 1.08
C ASN A 70 -0.90 -19.55 0.29
N HIS A 71 -1.68 -18.52 -0.05
CA HIS A 71 -2.98 -18.65 -0.69
C HIS A 71 -2.84 -18.83 -2.21
N PRO A 72 -3.64 -19.70 -2.89
CA PRO A 72 -3.52 -19.99 -4.33
C PRO A 72 -3.69 -18.81 -5.29
N TYR A 73 -4.16 -17.66 -4.78
CA TYR A 73 -4.27 -16.42 -5.54
C TYR A 73 -2.89 -15.88 -5.96
N HIS A 74 -1.85 -16.13 -5.17
CA HIS A 74 -0.49 -15.89 -5.61
C HIS A 74 -0.07 -17.04 -6.53
N ARG A 75 -0.24 -16.83 -7.83
CA ARG A 75 0.39 -17.67 -8.86
C ARG A 75 1.69 -16.96 -9.21
N GLU A 76 2.82 -17.59 -8.92
CA GLU A 76 4.13 -17.14 -9.43
C GLU A 76 4.13 -17.04 -10.96
#